data_AF-A0AA88CVU8-F1
#
_entry.id   AF-A0AA88CVU8-F1
#
_cell.length_a   1.000
_cell.length_b   1.000
_cell.length_c   1.000
_cell.angle_alpha   90.00
_cell.angle_beta   90.00
_cell.angle_gamma   90.00
#
_symmetry.space_group_name_H-M   'P 1'
#
loop_
_entity.id
_entity.type
_entity.pdbx_description
1 polymer ?
#
loop_
_entity_poly.entity_id
_entity_poly.type
_entity_poly.pdbx_seq_one_letter_code
_entity_poly.pdbx_strand_id
1 'polypeptide(L)'
;MYLALIKTSFSLGADTISVGDVISTYSTLVSQGGKFEMGLFQPGRTPNYYLGIWYRKDPSRRAVWMANREKPVSLSSELRITDGNLVLFDESKITIWSTNVKSSTTSHSVQAVLLDTGNLVLNDVSNSTNPLWESFDNPTHTWLPGANLGYNKVTKKSQVLTSCGKIQRTLLRASSLLSLTRVPFRLA
;
A
#
# COMPACT_ATOMS: atom_id res chain seq x y z
N MET A 1 -17.62 -26.21 -19.95
CA MET A 1 -17.08 -26.19 -18.58
C MET A 1 -15.68 -25.60 -18.67
N TYR A 2 -15.47 -24.31 -18.35
CA TYR A 2 -14.17 -23.65 -18.49
C TYR A 2 -13.36 -23.81 -17.20
N LEU A 3 -12.19 -24.44 -17.28
CA LEU A 3 -11.21 -24.49 -16.19
C LEU A 3 -10.39 -23.20 -16.22
N ALA A 4 -10.57 -22.34 -15.21
CA ALA A 4 -9.71 -21.18 -15.01
C ALA A 4 -8.38 -21.65 -14.40
N LEU A 5 -7.30 -21.58 -15.18
CA LEU A 5 -5.93 -21.76 -14.70
C LEU A 5 -5.58 -20.59 -13.75
N ILE A 6 -5.67 -20.83 -12.44
CA ILE A 6 -5.12 -19.90 -11.45
C ILE A 6 -3.59 -20.06 -11.52
N LYS A 7 -2.91 -19.13 -12.21
CA LYS A 7 -1.45 -18.99 -12.11
C LYS A 7 -1.12 -18.50 -10.70
N THR A 8 -0.91 -19.43 -9.78
CA THR A 8 -0.28 -19.15 -8.48
C THR A 8 1.23 -19.06 -8.69
N SER A 9 1.72 -17.85 -8.97
CA SER A 9 3.14 -17.54 -8.85
C SER A 9 3.51 -17.56 -7.36
N PHE A 10 4.14 -18.64 -6.91
CA PHE A 10 4.86 -18.65 -5.63
C PHE A 10 6.10 -17.77 -5.79
N SER A 11 5.95 -16.46 -5.56
CA SER A 11 7.09 -15.59 -5.30
C SER A 11 7.68 -15.98 -3.95
N LEU A 12 8.93 -16.47 -3.94
CA LEU A 12 9.78 -16.47 -2.75
C LEU A 12 10.22 -15.01 -2.55
N GLY A 13 9.28 -14.17 -2.10
CA GLY A 13 9.57 -12.76 -1.87
C GLY A 13 10.52 -12.63 -0.69
N ALA A 14 11.55 -11.80 -0.84
CA ALA A 14 12.29 -11.32 0.32
C ALA A 14 11.33 -10.53 1.23
N ASP A 15 11.59 -10.52 2.52
CA ASP A 15 10.88 -9.69 3.51
C ASP A 15 11.60 -8.36 3.76
N THR A 16 12.80 -8.20 3.21
CA THR A 16 13.72 -7.09 3.44
C THR A 16 14.08 -6.37 2.15
N ILE A 17 14.13 -5.04 2.19
CA ILE A 17 14.70 -4.14 1.18
C ILE A 17 15.95 -3.51 1.78
N SER A 18 17.10 -3.72 1.15
CA SER A 18 18.37 -3.12 1.53
C SER A 18 18.72 -1.96 0.59
N VAL A 19 19.77 -1.22 0.93
CA VAL A 19 20.33 -0.20 0.04
C VAL A 19 20.81 -0.86 -1.26
N GLY A 20 20.36 -0.34 -2.40
CA GLY A 20 20.62 -0.89 -3.74
C GLY A 20 19.51 -1.77 -4.29
N ASP A 21 18.61 -2.27 -3.43
CA ASP A 21 17.44 -3.02 -3.87
C ASP A 21 16.38 -2.09 -4.46
N VAL A 22 15.66 -2.61 -5.47
CA VAL A 22 14.57 -1.89 -6.13
C VAL A 22 13.35 -2.78 -6.23
N ILE A 23 12.23 -2.33 -5.68
CA ILE A 23 10.91 -2.93 -5.91
C ILE A 23 10.25 -2.19 -7.07
N SER A 24 10.20 -2.86 -8.22
CA SER A 24 9.41 -2.47 -9.39
C SER A 24 7.92 -2.75 -9.21
N THR A 25 7.11 -2.30 -10.17
CA THR A 25 5.65 -2.49 -10.18
C THR A 25 5.19 -3.95 -10.03
N TYR A 26 5.94 -4.90 -10.57
CA TYR A 26 5.53 -6.32 -10.60
C TYR A 26 6.21 -7.18 -9.54
N SER A 27 7.13 -6.60 -8.77
CA SER A 27 7.79 -7.26 -7.65
C SER A 27 7.09 -6.92 -6.34
N THR A 28 7.08 -7.86 -5.42
CA THR A 28 6.49 -7.70 -4.09
C THR A 28 7.45 -8.17 -3.02
N LEU A 29 7.28 -7.58 -1.83
CA LEU A 29 7.93 -7.99 -0.59
C LEU A 29 6.95 -8.87 0.17
N VAL A 30 7.43 -10.00 0.71
CA VAL A 30 6.57 -10.96 1.40
C VAL A 30 7.10 -11.14 2.82
N SER A 31 6.24 -11.03 3.82
CA SER A 31 6.66 -11.22 5.21
C SER A 31 7.22 -12.63 5.42
N GLN A 32 8.12 -12.81 6.39
CA GLN A 32 8.85 -14.06 6.60
C GLN A 32 7.94 -15.31 6.69
N GLY A 33 6.82 -15.23 7.41
CA GLY A 33 5.81 -16.29 7.53
C GLY A 33 4.76 -16.30 6.42
N GLY A 34 4.89 -15.45 5.41
CA GLY A 34 4.02 -15.38 4.24
C GLY A 34 2.59 -14.91 4.53
N LYS A 35 2.39 -14.18 5.63
CA LYS A 35 1.06 -13.66 6.03
C LYS A 35 0.71 -12.38 5.28
N PHE A 36 1.67 -11.47 5.18
CA PHE A 36 1.51 -10.18 4.54
C PHE A 36 2.38 -10.08 3.29
N GLU A 37 1.91 -9.27 2.35
CA GLU A 37 2.61 -8.94 1.12
C GLU A 37 2.49 -7.44 0.90
N MET A 38 3.57 -6.83 0.41
CA MET A 38 3.65 -5.42 0.08
C MET A 38 4.09 -5.24 -1.36
N GLY A 39 3.51 -4.26 -2.04
CA GLY A 39 3.98 -3.83 -3.34
C GLY A 39 3.05 -2.80 -3.97
N LEU A 40 3.27 -2.57 -5.25
CA LEU A 40 2.39 -1.73 -6.07
C LEU A 40 1.19 -2.56 -6.54
N PHE A 41 -0.02 -2.02 -6.38
CA PHE A 41 -1.24 -2.67 -6.82
C PHE A 41 -2.21 -1.68 -7.45
N GLN A 42 -3.06 -2.20 -8.34
CA GLN A 42 -4.06 -1.42 -9.07
C GLN A 42 -5.46 -1.73 -8.53
N PRO A 43 -6.09 -0.81 -7.75
CA PRO A 43 -7.48 -0.98 -7.35
C PRO A 43 -8.40 -0.69 -8.55
N GLY A 44 -9.08 -1.73 -9.03
CA GLY A 44 -10.05 -1.61 -10.13
C GLY A 44 -9.40 -1.54 -11.51
N ARG A 45 -10.01 -0.80 -12.45
CA ARG A 45 -9.66 -0.82 -13.88
C ARG A 45 -8.94 0.43 -14.38
N THR A 46 -8.70 1.42 -13.52
CA THR A 46 -7.93 2.62 -13.89
C THR A 46 -6.44 2.32 -13.81
N PRO A 47 -5.58 2.93 -14.65
CA PRO A 47 -4.14 2.70 -14.66
C PRO A 47 -3.42 3.38 -13.47
N ASN A 48 -4.04 3.39 -12.30
CA ASN A 48 -3.54 4.02 -11.09
C ASN A 48 -3.00 2.96 -10.15
N TYR A 49 -1.72 3.07 -9.81
CA TYR A 49 -1.03 2.17 -8.90
C TYR A 49 -0.82 2.83 -7.54
N TYR A 50 -0.93 2.02 -6.51
CA TYR A 50 -0.72 2.41 -5.13
C TYR A 50 0.21 1.43 -4.46
N LEU A 51 1.17 1.95 -3.69
CA LEU A 51 1.98 1.17 -2.79
C LEU A 51 1.15 0.84 -1.56
N GLY A 52 1.02 -0.44 -1.23
CA GLY A 52 0.29 -0.87 -0.06
C GLY A 52 0.73 -2.23 0.46
N ILE A 53 0.15 -2.60 1.60
CA ILE A 53 0.33 -3.89 2.28
C ILE A 53 -1.04 -4.57 2.32
N TRP A 54 -1.11 -5.87 2.03
CA TRP A 54 -2.33 -6.68 2.08
C TRP A 54 -2.05 -8.07 2.66
N TYR A 55 -3.12 -8.79 3.02
CA TYR A 55 -3.02 -10.20 3.37
C TYR A 55 -2.74 -11.02 2.11
N ARG A 56 -1.65 -11.78 2.10
CA ARG A 56 -1.21 -12.55 0.91
C ARG A 56 -2.26 -13.55 0.41
N LYS A 57 -3.01 -14.15 1.35
CA LYS A 57 -4.06 -15.15 1.05
C LYS A 57 -5.41 -14.53 0.67
N ASP A 58 -5.56 -13.20 0.71
CA ASP A 58 -6.79 -12.53 0.31
C ASP A 58 -6.79 -12.31 -1.22
N PRO A 59 -7.68 -12.98 -1.97
CA PRO A 59 -7.73 -12.83 -3.43
C PRO A 59 -8.17 -11.43 -3.86
N SER A 60 -8.85 -10.67 -2.99
CA SER A 60 -9.28 -9.30 -3.28
C SER A 60 -8.13 -8.29 -3.21
N ARG A 61 -6.96 -8.68 -2.66
CA ARG A 61 -5.79 -7.82 -2.42
C ARG A 61 -6.15 -6.48 -1.78
N ARG A 62 -7.12 -6.52 -0.84
CA ARG A 62 -7.56 -5.31 -0.16
C ARG A 62 -6.45 -4.81 0.75
N ALA A 63 -5.92 -3.64 0.43
CA ALA A 63 -4.85 -3.04 1.21
C ALA A 63 -5.29 -2.68 2.63
N VAL A 64 -4.50 -3.15 3.59
CA VAL A 64 -4.58 -2.82 5.01
C VAL A 64 -3.71 -1.62 5.38
N TRP A 65 -2.81 -1.22 4.49
CA TRP A 65 -2.03 0.02 4.56
C TRP A 65 -1.72 0.55 3.16
N MET A 66 -1.62 1.86 2.97
CA MET A 66 -1.38 2.48 1.65
C MET A 66 -0.54 3.76 1.76
N ALA A 67 0.56 3.87 1.03
CA ALA A 67 1.47 5.02 1.12
C ALA A 67 0.96 6.26 0.36
N ASN A 68 0.66 6.11 -0.93
CA ASN A 68 0.48 7.21 -1.89
C ASN A 68 -0.99 7.40 -2.31
N ARG A 69 -1.92 7.39 -1.36
CA ARG A 69 -3.37 7.44 -1.66
C ARG A 69 -3.79 8.69 -2.45
N GLU A 70 -3.19 9.83 -2.14
CA GLU A 70 -3.54 11.13 -2.76
C GLU A 70 -2.91 11.31 -4.14
N LYS A 71 -1.75 10.67 -4.36
CA LYS A 71 -0.96 10.80 -5.59
C LYS A 71 -0.68 9.40 -6.15
N PRO A 72 -1.61 8.82 -6.93
CA PRO A 72 -1.38 7.55 -7.61
C PRO A 72 -0.20 7.65 -8.56
N VAL A 73 0.40 6.50 -8.87
CA VAL A 73 1.51 6.40 -9.82
C VAL A 73 1.16 5.52 -11.00
N SER A 74 1.95 5.63 -12.07
CA SER A 74 1.82 4.82 -13.28
C SER A 74 2.61 3.51 -13.18
N LEU A 75 2.49 2.68 -14.21
CA LEU A 75 3.43 1.59 -14.48
C LEU A 75 4.88 2.13 -14.55
N SER A 76 5.86 1.30 -14.21
CA SER A 76 7.30 1.67 -14.17
C SER A 76 7.72 2.55 -12.99
N SER A 77 6.86 2.66 -11.98
CA SER A 77 7.23 3.22 -10.68
C SER A 77 8.10 2.27 -9.87
N GLU A 78 8.93 2.83 -9.01
CA GLU A 78 9.89 2.06 -8.21
C GLU A 78 9.96 2.53 -6.77
N LEU A 79 10.15 1.59 -5.86
CA LEU A 79 10.38 1.82 -4.45
C LEU A 79 11.81 1.38 -4.11
N ARG A 80 12.59 2.26 -3.49
CA ARG A 80 13.97 1.95 -3.05
C ARG A 80 14.35 2.78 -1.83
N ILE A 81 15.48 2.42 -1.22
CA ILE A 81 16.10 3.24 -0.17
C ILE A 81 17.05 4.26 -0.81
N THR A 82 16.88 5.54 -0.46
CA THR A 82 17.82 6.63 -0.80
C THR A 82 17.93 7.58 0.37
N ASP A 83 19.13 8.05 0.67
CA ASP A 83 19.40 9.00 1.77
C ASP A 83 18.77 8.58 3.10
N GLY A 84 18.87 7.28 3.40
CA GLY A 84 18.33 6.65 4.62
C GLY A 84 16.80 6.65 4.72
N ASN A 85 16.10 6.91 3.63
CA ASN A 85 14.64 6.90 3.55
C ASN A 85 14.14 5.85 2.56
N LEU A 86 12.98 5.26 2.84
CA LEU A 86 12.25 4.46 1.86
C LEU A 86 11.41 5.41 0.99
N VAL A 87 11.67 5.42 -0.32
CA VAL A 87 11.12 6.42 -1.25
C VAL A 87 10.47 5.75 -2.45
N LEU A 88 9.24 6.18 -2.75
CA LEU A 88 8.50 5.82 -3.95
C LEU A 88 8.72 6.89 -5.02
N PHE A 89 9.25 6.47 -6.16
CA PHE A 89 9.44 7.28 -7.35
C PHE A 89 8.45 6.90 -8.44
N ASP A 90 8.01 7.89 -9.22
CA ASP A 90 7.31 7.63 -10.47
C ASP A 90 8.28 7.29 -11.62
N GLU A 91 7.73 7.08 -12.82
CA GLU A 91 8.50 6.80 -14.04
C GLU A 91 9.55 7.86 -14.38
N SER A 92 9.31 9.13 -13.99
CA SER A 92 10.19 10.27 -14.22
C SER A 92 11.20 10.48 -13.09
N LYS A 93 11.32 9.51 -12.16
CA LYS A 93 12.15 9.59 -10.96
C LYS A 93 11.78 10.75 -10.04
N ILE A 94 10.54 11.24 -10.10
CA ILE A 94 10.03 12.24 -9.18
C ILE A 94 9.54 11.53 -7.92
N THR A 95 9.92 12.07 -6.76
CA THR A 95 9.45 11.55 -5.47
C THR A 95 7.94 11.75 -5.31
N ILE A 96 7.22 10.65 -5.10
CA ILE A 96 5.78 10.63 -4.86
C ILE A 96 5.47 10.48 -3.37
N TRP A 97 6.26 9.65 -2.67
CA TRP A 97 6.11 9.40 -1.24
C TRP A 97 7.46 9.04 -0.62
N SER A 98 7.66 9.39 0.66
CA SER A 98 8.85 9.06 1.43
C SER A 98 8.51 8.92 2.92
N THR A 99 9.31 8.15 3.66
CA THR A 99 9.23 8.02 5.12
C THR A 99 9.54 9.32 5.87
N ASN A 100 10.24 10.27 5.24
CA ASN A 100 10.60 11.59 5.80
C ASN A 100 11.33 11.52 7.16
N VAL A 101 12.19 10.52 7.34
CA VAL A 101 13.11 10.40 8.47
C VAL A 101 14.17 11.50 8.36
N LYS A 102 14.39 12.24 9.45
CA LYS A 102 15.36 13.35 9.49
C LYS A 102 16.79 12.80 9.43
N SER A 103 17.62 13.43 8.60
CA SER A 103 18.96 12.95 8.22
C SER A 103 20.02 12.96 9.34
N SER A 104 19.71 13.42 10.57
CA SER A 104 20.70 13.49 11.66
C SER A 104 21.18 12.12 12.18
N THR A 105 20.62 11.02 11.66
CA THR A 105 20.89 9.63 12.09
C THR A 105 21.17 8.69 10.91
N THR A 106 21.49 9.18 9.71
CA THR A 106 21.65 8.34 8.52
C THR A 106 22.98 7.58 8.51
N SER A 107 23.02 6.49 9.27
CA SER A 107 23.91 5.37 8.98
C SER A 107 23.65 4.94 7.53
N HIS A 108 24.71 4.71 6.75
CA HIS A 108 24.60 4.19 5.37
C HIS A 108 23.97 2.79 5.30
N SER A 109 23.69 2.18 6.44
CA SER A 109 23.17 0.84 6.60
C SER A 109 21.72 0.90 7.10
N VAL A 110 20.78 1.24 6.22
CA VAL A 110 19.33 1.20 6.52
C VAL A 110 18.68 0.07 5.73
N GLN A 111 17.72 -0.61 6.34
CA GLN A 111 16.88 -1.59 5.66
C GLN A 111 15.40 -1.40 6.02
N ALA A 112 14.51 -1.73 5.09
CA ALA A 112 13.08 -1.82 5.33
C ALA A 112 12.66 -3.28 5.42
N VAL A 113 11.92 -3.67 6.47
CA VAL A 113 11.49 -5.06 6.69
C VAL A 113 9.98 -5.11 6.85
N LEU A 114 9.32 -6.02 6.14
CA LEU A 114 7.90 -6.32 6.33
C LEU A 114 7.75 -7.46 7.33
N LEU A 115 7.26 -7.13 8.53
CA LEU A 115 7.06 -8.10 9.60
C LEU A 115 5.78 -8.93 9.39
N ASP A 116 5.72 -10.10 10.02
CA ASP A 116 4.54 -10.98 10.03
C ASP A 116 3.33 -10.41 10.75
N THR A 117 3.49 -9.29 11.45
CA THR A 117 2.41 -8.47 12.01
C THR A 117 1.75 -7.59 10.93
N GLY A 118 2.38 -7.45 9.76
CA GLY A 118 1.98 -6.52 8.71
C GLY A 118 2.58 -5.12 8.87
N ASN A 119 3.43 -4.92 9.87
CA ASN A 119 4.15 -3.66 10.06
C ASN A 119 5.37 -3.62 9.14
N LEU A 120 5.41 -2.62 8.27
CA LEU A 120 6.62 -2.25 7.54
C LEU A 120 7.46 -1.31 8.42
N VAL A 121 8.70 -1.70 8.65
CA VAL A 121 9.61 -1.01 9.55
C VAL A 121 10.89 -0.62 8.82
N LEU A 122 11.33 0.62 8.98
CA LEU A 122 12.63 1.09 8.53
C LEU A 122 13.59 1.10 9.72
N ASN A 123 14.67 0.35 9.65
CA ASN A 123 15.63 0.17 10.74
C ASN A 123 17.04 0.55 10.31
N ASP A 124 17.83 1.05 11.27
CA ASP A 124 19.28 1.08 11.15
C ASP A 124 19.83 -0.32 11.42
N VAL A 125 20.57 -0.88 10.47
CA VAL A 125 21.24 -2.18 10.59
C VAL A 125 22.27 -2.15 11.73
N SER A 126 22.92 -1.01 11.95
CA SER A 126 23.92 -0.83 13.01
C SER A 126 23.30 -0.66 14.40
N ASN A 127 22.03 -0.25 14.48
CA ASN A 127 21.30 -0.09 15.73
C ASN A 127 19.81 -0.43 15.55
N SER A 128 19.50 -1.71 15.68
CA SER A 128 18.14 -2.23 15.50
C SER A 128 17.24 -2.06 16.74
N THR A 129 17.68 -1.32 17.76
CA THR A 129 16.97 -1.25 19.05
C THR A 129 15.66 -0.47 18.92
N ASN A 130 15.66 0.61 18.13
CA ASN A 130 14.49 1.44 17.89
C ASN A 130 14.32 1.68 16.38
N PRO A 131 13.11 1.46 15.84
CA PRO A 131 12.86 1.71 14.44
C PRO A 131 12.92 3.20 14.11
N LEU A 132 13.47 3.51 12.94
CA LEU A 132 13.53 4.88 12.40
C LEU A 132 12.15 5.34 11.91
N TRP A 133 11.35 4.40 11.41
CA TRP A 133 10.00 4.64 10.92
C TRP A 133 9.18 3.35 10.95
N GLU A 134 7.88 3.47 11.21
CA GLU A 134 6.93 2.35 11.21
C GLU A 134 5.63 2.71 10.50
N SER A 135 5.10 1.77 9.71
CA SER A 135 3.81 1.94 9.03
C SER A 135 2.64 2.05 10.01
N PHE A 136 2.72 1.36 11.15
CA PHE A 136 1.68 1.36 12.19
C PHE A 136 1.54 2.74 12.86
N ASP A 137 2.62 3.51 12.94
CA ASP A 137 2.64 4.88 13.47
C ASP A 137 2.28 5.95 12.43
N ASN A 138 2.20 5.54 11.16
CA ASN A 138 1.79 6.39 10.06
C ASN A 138 0.61 5.73 9.32
N PRO A 139 -0.52 5.48 10.03
CA PRO A 139 -1.68 4.89 9.42
C PRO A 139 -2.29 5.88 8.46
N THR A 140 -2.44 5.48 7.22
CA THR A 140 -3.16 6.28 6.25
C THR A 140 -4.65 6.10 6.45
N HIS A 141 -5.22 4.89 6.32
CA HIS A 141 -6.69 4.76 6.17
C HIS A 141 -7.33 3.43 6.58
N THR A 142 -6.56 2.42 6.96
CA THR A 142 -7.08 1.13 7.44
C THR A 142 -6.29 0.72 8.67
N TRP A 143 -6.98 0.28 9.71
CA TRP A 143 -6.35 -0.18 10.94
C TRP A 143 -5.82 -1.60 10.75
N LEU A 144 -4.54 -1.78 11.04
CA LEU A 144 -3.91 -3.08 11.13
C LEU A 144 -4.17 -3.65 12.53
N PRO A 145 -4.56 -4.93 12.67
CA PRO A 145 -4.55 -5.59 13.97
C PRO A 145 -3.15 -5.47 14.59
N GLY A 146 -3.03 -4.68 15.67
CA GLY A 146 -1.76 -4.39 16.34
C GLY A 146 -1.27 -2.94 16.22
N ALA A 147 -1.87 -2.10 15.36
CA ALA A 147 -1.59 -0.66 15.37
C ALA A 147 -2.23 0.01 16.59
N ASN A 148 -1.52 0.92 17.26
CA ASN A 148 -1.99 1.53 18.50
C ASN A 148 -2.88 2.75 18.24
N LEU A 149 -4.20 2.56 18.32
CA LEU A 149 -5.16 3.65 18.11
C LEU A 149 -5.14 4.60 19.32
N GLY A 150 -4.45 5.74 19.20
CA GLY A 150 -4.39 6.71 20.28
C GLY A 150 -3.53 7.95 20.00
N TYR A 151 -3.50 8.85 20.97
CA TYR A 151 -2.55 9.96 21.02
C TYR A 151 -1.25 9.45 21.66
N ASN A 152 -0.17 9.39 20.88
CA ASN A 152 1.13 9.04 21.39
C ASN A 152 1.72 10.26 22.11
N LYS A 153 1.74 10.23 23.45
CA LYS A 153 2.24 11.33 24.29
C LYS A 153 3.74 11.61 24.10
N VAL A 154 4.51 10.61 23.66
CA VAL A 154 5.95 10.71 23.43
C VAL A 154 6.22 11.41 22.10
N THR A 155 5.57 10.96 21.02
CA THR A 155 5.75 11.54 19.68
C THR A 155 4.84 12.75 19.41
N LYS A 156 3.90 13.04 20.31
CA LYS A 156 2.84 14.05 20.19
C LYS A 156 1.97 13.91 18.94
N LYS A 157 1.87 12.71 18.37
CA LYS A 157 1.07 12.40 17.19
C LYS A 157 -0.25 11.74 17.57
N SER A 158 -1.34 12.16 16.93
CA SER A 158 -2.63 11.46 16.96
C SER A 158 -2.81 10.61 15.71
N GLN A 159 -3.24 9.37 15.87
CA GLN A 159 -3.64 8.53 14.75
C GLN A 159 -5.08 8.87 14.33
N VAL A 160 -5.27 9.31 13.08
CA VAL A 160 -6.58 9.66 12.51
C VAL A 160 -6.93 8.69 11.40
N LEU A 161 -8.02 7.92 11.56
CA LEU A 161 -8.55 7.05 10.52
C LEU A 161 -9.52 7.84 9.65
N THR A 162 -9.20 8.06 8.37
CA THR A 162 -10.16 8.67 7.44
C THR A 162 -10.94 7.59 6.69
N SER A 163 -12.27 7.58 6.87
CA SER A 163 -13.19 6.60 6.26
C SER A 163 -13.08 6.54 4.73
N CYS A 164 -13.17 5.32 4.16
CA CYS A 164 -13.16 5.07 2.71
C CYS A 164 -14.54 5.39 2.09
N GLY A 165 -14.90 6.68 2.02
CA GLY A 165 -16.28 7.09 1.76
C GLY A 165 -16.59 7.79 0.42
N LYS A 166 -15.62 8.13 -0.45
CA LYS A 166 -15.90 9.01 -1.60
C LYS A 166 -15.92 8.38 -2.99
N ILE A 167 -15.42 7.16 -3.20
CA ILE A 167 -15.30 6.61 -4.57
C ILE A 167 -16.52 5.77 -4.99
N GLN A 168 -17.37 5.31 -4.05
CA GLN A 168 -18.48 4.39 -4.39
C GLN A 168 -19.86 5.06 -4.51
N ARG A 169 -20.03 6.31 -4.07
CA ARG A 169 -21.33 7.00 -4.13
C ARG A 169 -21.65 7.66 -5.48
N THR A 170 -20.65 7.87 -6.34
CA THR A 170 -20.88 8.52 -7.66
C THR A 170 -21.34 7.52 -8.72
N LEU A 171 -20.99 6.24 -8.61
CA LEU A 171 -21.30 5.23 -9.64
C LEU A 171 -22.71 4.61 -9.51
N LEU A 172 -23.39 4.75 -8.37
CA LEU A 172 -24.77 4.27 -8.20
C LEU A 172 -25.83 5.28 -8.65
N ARG A 173 -25.45 6.55 -8.93
CA ARG A 173 -26.37 7.57 -9.44
C ARG A 173 -26.39 7.68 -10.97
N ALA A 174 -25.43 7.06 -11.65
CA ALA A 174 -25.35 7.05 -13.11
C ALA A 174 -26.08 5.87 -13.76
N SER A 175 -26.31 4.77 -13.03
CA SER A 175 -27.05 3.60 -13.53
C SER A 175 -28.57 3.70 -13.40
N SER A 176 -29.10 4.74 -12.74
CA SER A 176 -30.55 4.95 -12.55
C SER A 176 -31.18 5.94 -13.55
N LEU A 177 -30.48 6.33 -14.62
CA LEU A 177 -30.96 7.35 -15.58
C LEU A 177 -31.11 6.90 -17.04
N LEU A 178 -31.06 5.59 -17.35
CA LEU A 178 -31.26 5.09 -18.73
C LEU A 178 -32.31 3.97 -18.87
N SER A 179 -33.36 3.98 -18.05
CA SER A 179 -34.50 3.08 -18.25
C SER A 179 -35.81 3.82 -18.02
N LEU A 180 -36.32 4.49 -19.06
CA LEU A 180 -37.72 4.90 -19.17
C LEU A 180 -38.02 5.29 -20.63
N THR A 181 -38.19 4.28 -21.50
CA THR A 181 -39.05 4.42 -22.69
C THR A 181 -40.25 3.51 -22.47
N ARG A 182 -41.36 4.12 -22.06
CA ARG A 182 -42.69 3.48 -21.96
C ARG A 182 -43.16 3.09 -23.36
N VAL A 183 -43.54 1.83 -23.54
CA VAL A 183 -44.43 1.38 -24.63
C VAL A 183 -45.88 1.54 -24.13
N PRO A 184 -46.79 2.20 -24.86
CA PRO A 184 -48.20 2.26 -24.46
C PRO A 184 -48.96 1.04 -24.98
N PHE A 185 -49.59 0.28 -24.07
CA PHE A 185 -50.67 -0.64 -24.41
C PHE A 185 -51.98 0.15 -24.49
N ARG A 186 -52.64 0.15 -25.66
CA ARG A 186 -54.07 0.49 -25.79
C ARG A 186 -54.86 -0.79 -25.63
N LEU A 187 -55.85 -0.77 -24.74
CA LEU A 187 -56.92 -1.77 -24.69
C LEU A 187 -58.06 -1.30 -25.62
N ALA A 188 -58.53 -2.22 -26.46
CA ALA A 188 -59.89 -2.27 -26.97
C ALA A 188 -60.40 -3.69 -26.70
#